data_AF-A0A6V6XZ51-F1
#
_entry.id   AF-A0A6V6XZ51-F1
#
_cell.length_a   1.000
_cell.length_b   1.000
_cell.length_c   1.000
_cell.angle_alpha   90.00
_cell.angle_beta   90.00
_cell.angle_gamma   90.00
#
_symmetry.space_group_name_H-M   'P 1'
#
loop_
_entity.id
_entity.type
_entity.pdbx_description
1 polymer ?
#
loop_
_entity_poly.entity_id
_entity_poly.type
_entity_poly.pdbx_seq_one_letter_code
_entity_poly.pdbx_strand_id
1 'polypeptide(L)'
;MPAKFREGILDGFVMTKGLDQCIFLFPLDEWKRMEEKLKSLPLTHKDARAFVRYFFSGACDGELDKQGRIRIPQNLMDYAELSTKSVVIGVGTRMEIWSEDLWDDYNDDESLSYDQIAQQLADLGI
;
A
#
# COMPACT_ATOMS: atom_id res chain seq x y z
N MET A 1 -5.11 -13.34 -5.69
CA MET A 1 -5.89 -12.09 -5.67
C MET A 1 -7.39 -12.39 -5.65
N PRO A 2 -8.19 -11.82 -4.73
CA PRO A 2 -9.65 -11.94 -4.74
C PRO A 2 -10.25 -11.50 -6.08
N ALA A 3 -11.28 -12.20 -6.56
CA ALA A 3 -11.81 -12.02 -7.91
C ALA A 3 -12.23 -10.56 -8.22
N LYS A 4 -12.88 -9.89 -7.26
CA LYS A 4 -13.34 -8.51 -7.38
C LYS A 4 -12.22 -7.49 -7.60
N PHE A 5 -11.01 -7.80 -7.18
CA PHE A 5 -9.86 -6.91 -7.31
C PHE A 5 -9.07 -7.11 -8.60
N ARG A 6 -9.33 -8.18 -9.35
CA ARG A 6 -8.53 -8.52 -10.54
C ARG A 6 -8.75 -7.55 -11.68
N GLU A 7 -9.99 -7.08 -11.88
CA GLU A 7 -10.38 -6.25 -13.02
C GLU A 7 -9.56 -4.95 -13.10
N GLY A 8 -9.33 -4.29 -11.95
CA GLY A 8 -8.56 -3.04 -11.90
C GLY A 8 -7.05 -3.18 -12.11
N ILE A 9 -6.52 -4.40 -12.24
CA ILE A 9 -5.08 -4.65 -12.37
C ILE A 9 -4.74 -5.61 -13.52
N LEU A 10 -5.69 -5.84 -14.45
CA LEU A 10 -5.49 -6.72 -15.61
C LEU A 10 -4.36 -6.23 -16.51
N ASP A 11 -4.25 -4.91 -16.69
CA ASP A 11 -3.23 -4.27 -17.52
C ASP A 11 -1.86 -4.15 -16.81
N GLY A 12 -1.76 -4.68 -15.58
CA GLY A 12 -0.58 -4.59 -14.73
C GLY A 12 -0.81 -3.71 -13.51
N PHE A 13 0.21 -3.66 -12.64
CA PHE A 13 0.20 -2.91 -11.40
C PHE A 13 1.61 -2.62 -10.91
N VAL A 14 1.72 -1.71 -9.94
CA VAL A 14 2.98 -1.46 -9.21
C VAL A 14 2.79 -1.83 -7.75
N MET A 15 3.72 -2.60 -7.19
CA MET A 15 3.79 -2.86 -5.76
C MET A 15 4.92 -2.05 -5.12
N THR A 16 4.73 -1.60 -3.89
CA THR A 16 5.80 -0.99 -3.10
C THR A 16 5.53 -1.12 -1.59
N LYS A 17 6.48 -0.66 -0.76
CA LYS A 17 6.32 -0.58 0.70
C LYS A 17 5.25 0.43 1.08
N GLY A 18 4.33 0.01 1.93
CA GLY A 18 3.34 0.85 2.60
C GLY A 18 3.92 1.60 3.80
N LEU A 19 3.06 2.33 4.51
CA LEU A 19 3.43 3.12 5.69
C LEU A 19 3.39 2.29 6.99
N ASP A 20 2.58 1.24 7.03
CA ASP A 20 2.26 0.47 8.23
C ASP A 20 2.71 -0.99 8.13
N GLN A 21 3.90 -1.24 7.57
CA GLN A 21 4.43 -2.59 7.35
C GLN A 21 3.51 -3.47 6.49
N CYS A 22 2.88 -2.86 5.49
CA CYS A 22 2.09 -3.54 4.48
C CYS A 22 2.68 -3.31 3.07
N ILE A 23 2.18 -4.02 2.07
CA ILE A 23 2.52 -3.76 0.68
C ILE A 23 1.39 -2.99 0.03
N PHE A 24 1.70 -1.83 -0.54
CA PHE A 24 0.77 -1.14 -1.42
C PHE A 24 0.81 -1.77 -2.81
N LEU A 25 -0.35 -1.94 -3.41
CA LEU A 25 -0.51 -2.37 -4.80
C LEU A 25 -1.41 -1.35 -5.52
N PHE A 26 -0.82 -0.65 -6.48
CA PHE A 26 -1.50 0.36 -7.29
C PHE A 26 -1.83 -0.18 -8.68
N PRO A 27 -3.08 -0.04 -9.13
CA PRO A 27 -3.40 0.02 -10.55
C PRO A 27 -2.50 1.05 -11.26
N LEU A 28 -2.18 0.82 -12.54
CA LEU A 28 -1.22 1.66 -13.27
C LEU A 28 -1.65 3.13 -13.41
N ASP A 29 -2.94 3.40 -13.51
CA ASP A 29 -3.51 4.74 -13.57
C ASP A 29 -3.37 5.47 -12.23
N GLU A 30 -3.66 4.79 -11.12
CA GLU A 30 -3.47 5.33 -9.77
C GLU A 30 -1.99 5.48 -9.41
N TRP A 31 -1.12 4.58 -9.87
CA TRP A 31 0.32 4.72 -9.74
C TRP A 31 0.82 6.01 -10.40
N LYS A 32 0.40 6.29 -11.64
CA LYS A 32 0.76 7.54 -12.32
C LYS A 32 0.33 8.78 -11.54
N ARG A 33 -0.88 8.77 -10.97
CA ARG A 33 -1.35 9.88 -10.12
C ARG A 33 -0.48 10.04 -8.87
N MET A 34 -0.09 8.93 -8.23
CA MET A 34 0.79 8.96 -7.07
C MET A 34 2.18 9.47 -7.43
N GLU A 35 2.74 9.00 -8.55
CA GLU A 35 4.04 9.41 -9.06
C GLU A 35 4.13 10.92 -9.28
N GLU A 36 3.11 11.51 -9.92
CA GLU A 36 3.04 12.96 -10.13
C GLU A 36 2.97 13.75 -8.81
N LYS A 37 2.23 13.24 -7.80
CA LYS A 37 2.22 13.84 -6.46
C LYS A 37 3.60 13.81 -5.82
N LEU A 38 4.31 12.67 -5.90
CA LEU A 38 5.64 12.52 -5.33
C LEU A 38 6.69 13.39 -6.03
N LYS A 39 6.60 13.53 -7.36
CA LYS A 39 7.46 14.44 -8.14
C LYS A 39 7.28 15.90 -7.76
N SER A 40 6.08 16.29 -7.30
CA SER A 40 5.79 17.65 -6.87
C SER A 40 6.40 18.03 -5.51
N LEU A 41 6.93 17.05 -4.77
CA LEU A 41 7.50 17.30 -3.45
C LEU A 41 8.81 18.12 -3.54
N PRO A 42 9.03 19.07 -2.61
CA PRO A 42 10.19 19.95 -2.65
C PRO A 42 11.50 19.19 -2.37
N LEU A 43 12.41 19.20 -3.34
CA LEU A 43 13.74 18.58 -3.21
C LEU A 43 14.60 19.19 -2.10
N THR A 44 14.28 20.39 -1.62
CA THR A 44 14.98 21.04 -0.51
C THR A 44 14.65 20.40 0.84
N HIS A 45 13.48 19.77 0.98
CA HIS A 45 13.05 19.15 2.23
C HIS A 45 13.66 17.76 2.41
N LYS A 46 14.35 17.54 3.54
CA LYS A 46 15.03 16.26 3.82
C LYS A 46 14.05 15.09 3.84
N ASP A 47 12.91 15.26 4.52
CA ASP A 47 11.95 14.17 4.71
C ASP A 47 11.19 13.85 3.42
N ALA A 48 10.99 14.83 2.54
CA ALA A 48 10.41 14.58 1.22
C ALA A 48 11.34 13.66 0.40
N ARG A 49 12.64 13.95 0.37
CA ARG A 49 13.62 13.09 -0.31
C ARG A 49 13.69 11.71 0.31
N ALA A 50 13.64 11.61 1.64
CA ALA A 50 13.65 10.34 2.35
C ALA A 50 12.42 9.50 1.99
N PHE A 51 11.24 10.11 1.98
CA PHE A 51 9.99 9.46 1.62
C PHE A 51 9.97 8.99 0.16
N VAL A 52 10.37 9.85 -0.79
CA VAL A 52 10.50 9.48 -2.21
C VAL A 52 11.45 8.28 -2.38
N ARG A 53 12.62 8.30 -1.73
CA ARG A 53 13.55 7.17 -1.79
C ARG A 53 12.96 5.90 -1.19
N TYR A 54 12.35 6.00 -0.02
CA TYR A 54 11.68 4.89 0.62
C TYR A 54 10.65 4.25 -0.31
N PHE A 55 9.75 5.08 -0.85
CA PHE A 55 8.62 4.66 -1.67
C PHE A 55 9.04 4.10 -3.04
N PHE A 56 10.00 4.71 -3.74
CA PHE A 56 10.42 4.20 -5.05
C PHE A 56 11.47 3.08 -4.96
N SER A 57 12.26 2.99 -3.88
CA SER A 57 13.24 1.91 -3.74
C SER A 57 12.62 0.52 -3.60
N GLY A 58 11.38 0.46 -3.10
CA GLY A 58 10.60 -0.77 -3.02
C GLY A 58 9.69 -1.01 -4.23
N ALA A 59 9.60 -0.06 -5.16
CA ALA A 59 8.64 -0.12 -6.25
C ALA A 59 9.03 -1.16 -7.31
N CYS A 60 8.09 -2.01 -7.67
CA CYS A 60 8.26 -3.01 -8.73
C CYS A 60 6.98 -3.19 -9.53
N ASP A 61 7.14 -3.35 -10.85
CA ASP A 61 6.03 -3.72 -11.73
C ASP A 61 5.60 -5.17 -11.49
N GLY A 62 4.32 -5.45 -11.68
CA GLY A 62 3.75 -6.78 -11.56
C GLY A 62 2.57 -6.99 -12.51
N GLU A 63 2.31 -8.27 -12.77
CA GLU A 63 1.23 -8.74 -13.63
C GLU A 63 0.51 -9.92 -12.98
N LEU A 64 -0.75 -10.13 -13.35
CA LEU A 64 -1.48 -11.34 -12.99
C LEU A 64 -1.04 -12.51 -13.87
N ASP A 65 -0.78 -13.67 -13.26
CA ASP A 65 -0.63 -14.89 -14.02
C ASP A 65 -1.98 -15.39 -14.57
N LYS A 66 -1.95 -16.45 -15.39
CA LYS A 66 -3.16 -17.05 -16.00
C LYS A 66 -4.20 -17.54 -14.97
N GLN A 67 -3.83 -17.71 -13.71
CA GLN A 67 -4.71 -18.13 -12.63
C GLN A 67 -5.18 -16.94 -11.75
N GLY A 68 -4.78 -15.71 -12.07
CA GLY A 68 -5.08 -14.51 -11.27
C GLY A 68 -4.27 -14.43 -9.98
N ARG A 69 -3.06 -15.01 -9.96
CA ARG A 69 -2.10 -14.88 -8.86
C ARG A 69 -1.09 -13.78 -9.18
N ILE A 70 -0.53 -13.20 -8.13
CA ILE A 70 0.56 -12.22 -8.22
C ILE A 70 1.82 -12.84 -7.61
N ARG A 71 3.00 -12.44 -8.10
CA ARG A 71 4.28 -12.78 -7.47
C ARG A 71 4.79 -11.56 -6.73
N ILE A 72 4.95 -11.69 -5.42
CA ILE A 72 5.48 -10.62 -4.58
C ILE A 72 7.00 -10.81 -4.46
N PRO A 73 7.82 -9.78 -4.77
CA PRO A 73 9.26 -9.83 -4.56
C PRO A 73 9.64 -10.04 -3.09
N GLN A 74 10.74 -10.77 -2.86
CA GLN A 74 11.18 -11.16 -1.52
C GLN A 74 11.39 -9.95 -0.59
N ASN A 75 11.97 -8.86 -1.08
CA ASN A 75 12.18 -7.64 -0.30
C ASN A 75 10.89 -6.99 0.21
N LEU A 76 9.77 -7.19 -0.48
CA LEU A 76 8.46 -6.71 -0.02
C LEU A 76 7.81 -7.72 0.94
N MET A 77 7.99 -9.02 0.70
CA MET A 77 7.54 -10.05 1.64
C MET A 77 8.23 -9.91 3.00
N ASP A 78 9.56 -9.72 2.99
CA ASP A 78 10.36 -9.52 4.20
C ASP A 78 9.94 -8.25 4.95
N TYR A 79 9.66 -7.16 4.22
CA TYR A 79 9.24 -5.89 4.82
C TYR A 79 7.87 -5.97 5.49
N ALA A 80 6.92 -6.67 4.87
CA ALA A 80 5.55 -6.79 5.36
C ALA A 80 5.31 -8.03 6.23
N GLU A 81 6.39 -8.70 6.64
CA GLU A 81 6.39 -9.95 7.42
C GLU A 81 5.41 -11.00 6.86
N LEU A 82 5.27 -11.03 5.54
CA LEU A 82 4.32 -11.90 4.86
C LEU A 82 4.79 -13.35 4.95
N SER A 83 4.02 -14.14 5.68
CA SER A 83 4.27 -15.57 5.86
C SER A 83 3.24 -16.41 5.09
N THR A 84 2.42 -17.19 5.80
CA THR A 84 1.52 -18.18 5.19
C THR A 84 0.16 -17.58 4.86
N LYS A 85 -0.32 -16.63 5.67
CA LYS A 85 -1.61 -16.00 5.51
C LYS A 85 -1.44 -14.51 5.25
N SER A 86 -2.34 -13.98 4.43
CA SER A 86 -2.34 -12.57 4.08
C SER A 86 -3.76 -12.05 3.98
N VAL A 87 -3.91 -10.79 4.34
CA VAL A 87 -5.15 -10.03 4.18
C VAL A 87 -4.95 -9.05 3.03
N VAL A 88 -5.97 -8.95 2.16
CA VAL A 88 -5.99 -7.96 1.07
C VAL A 88 -7.17 -7.04 1.27
N ILE A 89 -6.90 -5.75 1.45
CA ILE A 89 -7.92 -4.71 1.62
C ILE A 89 -7.85 -3.71 0.46
N GLY A 90 -8.98 -3.06 0.19
CA GLY A 90 -9.05 -1.94 -0.75
C GLY A 90 -9.27 -0.64 0.01
N VAL A 91 -8.47 0.38 -0.29
CA VAL A 91 -8.53 1.70 0.37
C VAL A 91 -8.83 2.82 -0.64
N GLY A 92 -9.69 2.51 -1.61
CA GLY A 92 -10.10 3.43 -2.68
C GLY A 92 -9.14 3.44 -3.86
N THR A 93 -7.96 4.05 -3.71
CA THR A 93 -7.00 4.27 -4.82
C THR A 93 -5.98 3.15 -4.99
N ARG A 94 -5.92 2.23 -4.04
CA ARG A 94 -4.96 1.12 -4.03
C ARG A 94 -5.52 -0.04 -3.25
N MET A 95 -4.85 -1.17 -3.40
CA MET A 95 -4.97 -2.28 -2.48
C MET A 95 -3.79 -2.29 -1.51
N GLU A 96 -4.01 -2.90 -0.37
CA GLU A 96 -2.95 -3.17 0.60
C GLU A 96 -2.93 -4.66 0.92
N ILE A 97 -1.73 -5.21 1.02
CA ILE A 97 -1.48 -6.61 1.33
C ILE A 97 -0.73 -6.65 2.65
N TRP A 98 -1.31 -7.36 3.61
CA TRP A 98 -0.86 -7.42 4.99
C TRP A 98 -0.57 -8.86 5.38
N SER A 99 0.37 -9.06 6.30
CA SER A 99 0.37 -10.26 7.13
C SER A 99 -0.92 -10.29 7.97
N GLU A 100 -1.48 -11.47 8.21
CA GLU A 100 -2.68 -11.61 9.07
C GLU A 100 -2.39 -11.05 10.48
N ASP A 101 -1.24 -11.41 11.06
CA ASP A 101 -0.87 -10.97 12.41
C ASP A 101 -0.74 -9.44 12.52
N LEU A 102 -0.05 -8.80 11.56
CA LEU A 102 0.09 -7.33 11.53
C LEU A 102 -1.25 -6.62 11.31
N TRP A 103 -2.15 -7.23 10.55
CA TRP A 103 -3.48 -6.66 10.33
C TRP A 103 -4.35 -6.75 11.57
N ASP A 104 -4.29 -7.88 12.28
CA ASP A 104 -5.02 -8.05 13.53
C ASP A 104 -4.50 -7.07 14.60
N ASP A 105 -3.18 -6.96 14.75
CA ASP A 105 -2.54 -5.96 15.64
C ASP A 105 -2.97 -4.52 15.29
N TYR A 106 -3.05 -4.18 14.00
CA TYR A 106 -3.51 -2.87 13.55
C TYR A 106 -4.98 -2.60 13.93
N ASN A 107 -5.85 -3.60 13.85
CA ASN A 107 -7.27 -3.42 14.21
C ASN A 107 -7.53 -3.41 15.72
N ASP A 108 -6.67 -4.07 16.48
CA ASP A 108 -6.77 -4.15 17.94
C ASP A 108 -6.11 -2.96 18.66
N ASP A 109 -5.46 -2.06 17.91
CA ASP A 109 -4.86 -0.84 18.46
C ASP A 109 -5.95 0.13 18.98
N GLU A 110 -6.07 0.24 20.29
CA GLU A 110 -7.02 1.14 20.96
C GLU A 110 -6.84 2.62 20.58
N SER A 111 -5.65 3.03 20.14
CA SER A 111 -5.38 4.40 19.66
C SER A 111 -6.06 4.72 18.32
N LEU A 112 -6.53 3.67 17.63
CA LEU A 112 -7.36 3.73 16.43
C LEU A 112 -8.85 3.56 16.76
N SER A 113 -9.25 3.78 18.03
CA SER A 113 -10.67 3.82 18.38
C SER A 113 -11.43 4.81 17.50
N TYR A 114 -12.64 4.42 17.10
CA TYR A 114 -13.45 5.21 16.16
C TYR A 114 -13.64 6.67 16.62
N ASP A 115 -13.79 6.89 17.93
CA ASP A 115 -13.95 8.21 18.52
C ASP A 115 -12.68 9.07 18.40
N GLN A 116 -11.49 8.49 18.59
CA GLN A 116 -10.23 9.21 18.43
C GLN A 116 -9.94 9.52 16.97
N ILE A 117 -10.21 8.57 16.07
CA ILE A 117 -10.09 8.80 14.62
C ILE A 117 -11.04 9.91 14.17
N ALA A 118 -12.30 9.88 14.60
CA ALA A 118 -13.29 10.91 14.25
C ALA A 118 -12.83 12.31 14.70
N GLN A 119 -12.24 12.41 15.89
CA GLN A 119 -11.70 13.67 16.39
C GLN A 119 -10.52 14.18 15.55
N GLN A 120 -9.59 13.31 15.17
CA GLN A 120 -8.44 13.68 14.33
C GLN A 120 -8.86 14.02 12.88
N LEU A 121 -9.84 13.31 12.33
CA LEU A 121 -10.38 13.59 10.99
C LEU A 121 -11.05 14.97 10.92
N ALA A 122 -11.78 15.35 11.96
CA ALA A 122 -12.35 16.69 12.07
C ALA A 122 -11.25 17.77 12.05
N ASP A 123 -10.10 17.52 12.70
CA ASP A 123 -8.95 18.44 12.70
C ASP A 123 -8.27 18.52 11.30
N LEU A 124 -8.38 17.46 10.50
CA LEU A 124 -7.93 17.43 9.10
C LEU A 124 -8.97 18.04 8.12
N GLY A 125 -10.11 18.51 8.62
CA GLY A 125 -11.13 19.18 7.84
C GLY A 125 -11.98 18.24 6.97
N ILE A 126 -12.10 16.98 7.36
CA ILE A 126 -12.96 15.96 6.73
C ILE A 126 -14.09 15.57 7.69
#